data_AF-A0A3C1HDJ8-F1
#
_entry.id   AF-A0A3C1HDJ8-F1
#
_cell.length_a   1.000
_cell.length_b   1.000
_cell.length_c   1.000
_cell.angle_alpha   90.00
_cell.angle_beta   90.00
_cell.angle_gamma   90.00
#
_symmetry.space_group_name_H-M   'P 1'
#
loop_
_entity.id
_entity.type
_entity.pdbx_description
1 polymer ?
#
loop_
_entity_poly.entity_id
_entity_poly.type
_entity_poly.pdbx_seq_one_letter_code
_entity_poly.pdbx_strand_id
1 'polypeptide(L)'
;MSRPLLQQTCFHHAAREAAARCPGCRRFFCRECVTEHDQRLLCAACLGRLSSGGGGAGRGALPTILRGANALVGLCLTIAFFYLMGRILLSLPASYHEGTLWRNSWEKVASP
;
A
#
# COMPACT_ATOMS: atom_id res chain seq x y z
N MET A 1 23.29 17.00 -40.76
CA MET A 1 24.69 16.60 -40.52
C MET A 1 24.87 16.31 -39.03
N SER A 2 24.93 15.04 -38.66
CA SER A 2 25.01 14.56 -37.27
C SER A 2 26.48 14.45 -36.88
N ARG A 3 26.99 15.31 -35.98
CA ARG A 3 28.38 15.20 -35.49
C ARG A 3 28.54 13.90 -34.69
N PRO A 4 29.60 13.11 -34.94
CA PRO A 4 29.86 11.89 -34.17
C PRO A 4 30.10 12.24 -32.70
N LEU A 5 29.65 11.36 -31.80
CA LEU A 5 29.73 11.53 -30.34
C LEU A 5 31.17 11.75 -29.83
N LEU A 6 32.19 11.41 -30.64
CA LEU A 6 33.61 11.67 -30.36
C LEU A 6 33.98 13.16 -30.23
N GLN A 7 33.16 14.10 -30.74
CA GLN A 7 33.47 15.54 -30.65
C GLN A 7 32.65 16.30 -29.61
N GLN A 8 31.79 15.61 -28.86
CA GLN A 8 30.99 16.26 -27.81
C GLN A 8 31.69 16.07 -26.47
N THR A 9 31.76 17.13 -25.66
CA THR A 9 32.33 17.07 -24.31
C THR A 9 31.22 16.86 -23.27
N CYS A 10 31.60 16.40 -22.09
CA CYS A 10 30.67 16.26 -20.98
C CYS A 10 30.18 17.63 -20.51
N PHE A 11 28.87 17.75 -20.26
CA PHE A 11 28.27 18.97 -19.72
C PHE A 11 28.87 19.41 -18.38
N HIS A 12 29.38 18.47 -17.57
CA HIS A 12 30.06 18.79 -16.30
C HIS A 12 31.57 18.95 -16.44
N HIS A 13 32.19 18.37 -17.47
CA HIS A 13 33.64 18.31 -17.61
C HIS A 13 34.05 18.68 -19.03
N ALA A 14 34.52 19.91 -19.23
CA ALA A 14 34.93 20.40 -20.55
C ALA A 14 36.08 19.61 -21.18
N ALA A 15 36.96 19.01 -20.37
CA ALA A 15 38.10 18.22 -20.82
C ALA A 15 37.79 16.73 -21.07
N ARG A 16 36.56 16.27 -20.80
CA ARG A 16 36.19 14.85 -20.95
C ARG A 16 35.24 14.66 -22.12
N GLU A 17 35.49 13.63 -22.91
CA GLU A 17 34.63 13.23 -24.03
C GLU A 17 33.30 12.66 -23.53
N ALA A 18 32.23 12.97 -24.26
CA ALA A 18 30.91 12.45 -23.99
C ALA A 18 30.80 10.99 -24.45
N ALA A 19 30.32 10.13 -23.55
CA ALA A 19 30.08 8.72 -23.84
C ALA A 19 28.62 8.43 -24.17
N ALA A 20 27.68 9.23 -23.64
CA ALA A 20 26.25 9.04 -23.86
C ALA A 20 25.47 10.36 -23.80
N ARG A 21 24.26 10.34 -24.36
CA ARG A 21 23.27 11.42 -24.26
C ARG A 21 22.16 11.00 -23.30
N CYS A 22 21.93 11.77 -22.24
CA CYS A 22 20.86 11.48 -21.29
C CYS A 22 19.49 11.66 -21.99
N PRO A 23 18.60 10.66 -22.00
CA PRO A 23 17.27 10.78 -22.64
C PRO A 23 16.36 11.78 -21.90
N GLY A 24 16.57 12.02 -20.60
CA GLY A 24 15.75 12.93 -19.80
C GLY A 24 16.01 14.41 -20.10
N CYS A 25 17.27 14.85 -20.03
CA CYS A 25 17.62 16.26 -20.27
C CYS A 25 18.27 16.52 -21.64
N ARG A 26 18.49 15.48 -22.45
CA ARG A 26 19.05 15.55 -23.81
C ARG A 26 20.46 16.16 -23.90
N ARG A 27 21.18 16.27 -22.78
CA ARG A 27 22.59 16.73 -22.68
C ARG A 27 23.56 15.55 -22.76
N PHE A 28 24.81 15.84 -23.10
CA PHE A 28 25.91 14.87 -23.24
C PHE A 28 26.74 14.76 -21.96
N PHE A 29 27.16 13.55 -21.60
CA PHE A 29 27.85 13.26 -20.35
C PHE A 29 28.94 12.18 -20.54
N CYS A 30 30.01 12.23 -19.74
CA CYS A 30 31.06 11.20 -19.69
C CYS A 30 30.59 9.96 -18.90
N ARG A 31 31.36 8.87 -18.98
CA ARG A 31 31.04 7.57 -18.34
C ARG A 31 30.90 7.64 -16.82
N GLU A 32 31.51 8.63 -16.17
CA GLU A 32 31.42 8.82 -14.71
C GLU A 32 30.18 9.65 -14.31
N CYS A 33 29.64 10.45 -15.23
CA CYS A 33 28.49 11.32 -14.96
C CYS A 33 27.14 10.68 -15.32
N VAL A 34 27.14 9.53 -16.00
CA VAL A 34 25.94 8.75 -16.32
C VAL A 34 25.92 7.45 -15.55
N THR A 35 24.71 7.03 -15.18
CA THR A 35 24.43 5.78 -14.48
C THR A 35 23.36 5.02 -15.23
N GLU A 36 23.52 3.71 -15.35
CA GLU A 36 22.47 2.86 -15.91
C GLU A 36 21.33 2.70 -14.90
N HIS A 37 20.10 2.93 -15.35
CA HIS A 37 18.87 2.71 -14.60
C HIS A 37 17.76 2.30 -15.57
N ASP A 38 17.08 1.18 -15.31
CA ASP A 38 16.03 0.63 -16.18
C ASP A 38 16.42 0.56 -17.66
N GLN A 39 17.60 0.01 -17.97
CA GLN A 39 18.14 -0.09 -19.34
C GLN A 39 18.34 1.27 -20.04
N ARG A 40 18.43 2.37 -19.28
CA ARG A 40 18.66 3.73 -19.79
C ARG A 40 19.87 4.34 -19.10
N LEU A 41 20.72 5.04 -19.85
CA LEU A 41 21.82 5.83 -19.29
C LEU A 41 21.31 7.22 -18.89
N LEU A 42 21.23 7.49 -17.59
CA LEU A 42 20.71 8.75 -17.03
C LEU A 42 21.81 9.53 -16.30
N CYS A 43 21.71 10.86 -16.31
CA CYS A 43 22.55 11.70 -15.45
C CYS A 43 22.00 11.75 -14.02
N ALA A 44 22.87 12.04 -13.05
CA ALA A 44 22.52 12.10 -11.62
C ALA A 44 21.30 12.99 -11.33
N ALA A 45 21.17 14.14 -12.01
CA ALA A 45 20.01 15.03 -11.83
C ALA A 45 18.70 14.42 -12.34
N CYS A 46 18.71 13.72 -13.48
CA CYS A 46 17.53 13.04 -13.99
C CYS A 46 17.18 11.81 -13.15
N LEU A 47 18.19 11.08 -12.68
CA LEU A 47 18.01 9.96 -11.76
C LEU A 47 17.39 10.43 -10.44
N GLY A 48 17.90 11.53 -9.86
CA GLY A 48 17.35 12.13 -8.64
C GLY A 48 15.88 12.54 -8.78
N ARG A 49 15.48 12.99 -9.97
CA ARG A 49 14.07 13.29 -10.27
C ARG A 49 13.21 12.03 -10.39
N LEU A 50 13.75 10.91 -10.86
CA LEU A 50 13.01 9.64 -10.90
C LEU A 50 12.89 9.02 -9.51
N SER A 51 13.96 9.06 -8.71
CA SER A 51 13.92 8.60 -7.31
C SER A 51 13.00 9.47 -6.47
N SER A 52 12.92 10.77 -6.76
CA SER A 52 11.94 11.68 -6.15
C SER A 52 10.55 11.60 -6.79
N GLY A 53 10.46 11.07 -8.01
CA GLY A 53 9.28 11.05 -8.87
C GLY A 53 8.37 9.84 -8.70
N GLY A 54 8.79 8.84 -7.90
CA GLY A 54 7.93 7.73 -7.46
C GLY A 54 6.92 8.08 -6.35
N GLY A 55 6.85 9.35 -5.91
CA GLY A 55 6.04 9.76 -4.76
C GLY A 55 5.27 11.07 -4.92
N GLY A 56 5.02 11.51 -6.16
CA GLY A 56 4.51 12.86 -6.47
C GLY A 56 3.04 12.99 -6.85
N ALA A 57 2.22 11.94 -6.76
CA ALA A 57 0.77 12.15 -6.67
C ALA A 57 0.50 12.57 -5.22
N GLY A 58 0.09 13.82 -5.01
CA GLY A 58 -0.14 14.38 -3.68
C GLY A 58 -0.81 13.35 -2.77
N ARG A 59 -0.17 13.05 -1.63
CA ARG A 59 -0.79 12.26 -0.55
C ARG A 59 -1.94 13.10 0.00
N GLY A 60 -3.04 13.17 -0.74
CA GLY A 60 -4.23 13.89 -0.32
C GLY A 60 -4.71 13.32 1.00
N ALA A 61 -5.47 14.09 1.77
CA ALA A 61 -6.10 13.58 2.99
C ALA A 61 -7.07 12.40 2.73
N LEU A 62 -7.42 12.15 1.47
CA LEU A 62 -8.37 11.13 1.01
C LEU A 62 -8.02 9.69 1.48
N PRO A 63 -6.80 9.15 1.29
CA PRO A 63 -6.40 7.86 1.85
C PRO A 63 -6.44 7.80 3.38
N THR A 64 -6.23 8.92 4.09
CA THR A 64 -6.29 8.95 5.56
C THR A 64 -7.74 8.93 6.05
N ILE A 65 -8.62 9.70 5.41
CA ILE A 65 -10.07 9.72 5.70
C ILE A 65 -10.69 8.35 5.43
N LEU A 66 -10.37 7.71 4.30
CA LEU A 66 -10.86 6.38 3.96
C LEU A 66 -10.40 5.31 4.97
N ARG A 67 -9.16 5.41 5.48
CA ARG A 67 -8.68 4.52 6.54
C ARG A 67 -9.43 4.73 7.85
N GLY A 68 -9.68 5.98 8.24
CA GLY A 68 -10.48 6.30 9.43
C GLY A 68 -11.92 5.80 9.31
N ALA A 69 -12.55 5.99 8.15
CA ALA A 69 -13.90 5.50 7.88
C ALA A 69 -13.97 3.96 7.94
N ASN A 70 -13.00 3.25 7.36
CA ASN A 70 -12.94 1.78 7.44
C ASN A 70 -12.78 1.28 8.89
N ALA A 71 -11.96 1.94 9.70
CA ALA A 71 -11.82 1.60 11.11
C ALA A 71 -13.13 1.79 11.89
N LEU A 72 -13.85 2.89 11.62
CA LEU A 72 -15.14 3.18 12.26
C LEU A 72 -16.20 2.15 11.86
N VAL A 73 -16.28 1.80 10.57
CA VAL A 73 -17.21 0.78 10.07
C VAL A 73 -16.92 -0.58 10.71
N GLY A 74 -15.65 -0.99 10.80
CA GLY A 74 -15.26 -2.24 11.46
C GLY A 74 -15.64 -2.27 12.96
N LEU A 75 -15.48 -1.14 13.65
CA LEU A 75 -15.90 -0.99 15.05
C LEU A 75 -17.43 -1.10 15.18
N CYS A 76 -18.19 -0.39 14.34
CA CYS A 76 -19.65 -0.47 14.33
C CYS A 76 -20.16 -1.88 14.03
N LEU A 77 -19.56 -2.58 13.07
CA LEU A 77 -19.92 -3.97 12.74
C LEU A 77 -19.64 -4.94 13.90
N THR A 78 -18.49 -4.79 14.56
CA THR A 78 -18.15 -5.59 15.74
C THR A 78 -19.18 -5.38 16.85
N ILE A 79 -19.51 -4.12 17.17
CA ILE A 79 -20.50 -3.79 18.20
C ILE A 79 -21.87 -4.35 17.80
N ALA A 80 -22.30 -4.17 16.56
CA ALA A 80 -23.58 -4.67 16.06
C ALA A 80 -23.66 -6.21 16.15
N PHE A 81 -22.59 -6.92 15.81
CA PHE A 81 -22.52 -8.37 15.92
C PHE A 81 -22.75 -8.85 17.36
N PHE A 82 -22.00 -8.31 18.32
CA PHE A 82 -22.14 -8.70 19.73
C PHE A 82 -23.49 -8.31 20.30
N TYR A 83 -24.03 -7.15 19.92
CA TYR A 83 -25.35 -6.71 20.32
C TYR A 83 -26.45 -7.66 19.83
N LEU A 84 -26.42 -8.02 18.55
CA LEU A 84 -27.37 -8.97 17.95
C LEU A 84 -27.27 -10.35 18.59
N MET A 85 -26.05 -10.84 18.81
CA MET A 85 -25.81 -12.09 19.51
C MET A 85 -26.43 -12.07 20.90
N GLY A 86 -26.19 -11.00 21.69
CA GLY A 86 -26.80 -10.82 23.01
C GLY A 86 -28.33 -10.80 22.96
N ARG A 87 -28.92 -10.14 21.96
CA ARG A 87 -30.39 -10.14 21.76
C ARG A 87 -30.93 -11.53 21.45
N ILE A 88 -30.22 -12.32 20.64
CA ILE A 88 -30.60 -13.71 20.36
C ILE A 88 -30.56 -14.52 21.66
N LEU A 89 -29.50 -14.38 22.46
CA LEU A 89 -29.40 -15.06 23.75
C LEU A 89 -30.53 -14.66 24.71
N LEU A 90 -30.91 -13.38 24.75
CA LEU A 90 -32.02 -12.91 25.59
C LEU A 90 -33.41 -13.32 25.07
N SER A 91 -33.52 -13.68 23.79
CA SER A 91 -34.77 -14.21 23.21
C SER A 91 -35.00 -15.69 23.51
N LEU A 92 -34.04 -16.37 24.14
CA LEU A 92 -34.20 -17.75 24.56
C LEU A 92 -35.32 -17.87 25.61
N PRO A 93 -36.21 -18.87 25.49
CA PRO A 93 -37.28 -19.08 26.46
C PRO A 93 -36.77 -19.32 27.89
N ALA A 94 -37.55 -18.90 28.89
CA ALA A 94 -37.23 -19.09 30.31
C ALA A 94 -36.92 -20.55 30.70
N SER A 95 -37.47 -21.54 29.98
CA SER A 95 -37.14 -22.96 30.18
C SER A 95 -35.65 -23.30 29.99
N TYR A 96 -34.93 -22.51 29.18
CA TYR A 96 -33.47 -22.62 29.05
C TYR A 96 -32.72 -21.97 30.24
N HIS A 97 -33.32 -20.96 30.88
CA HIS A 97 -32.76 -20.28 32.04
C HIS A 97 -33.05 -21.01 33.37
N GLU A 98 -34.16 -21.74 33.44
CA GLU A 98 -34.62 -22.44 34.65
C GLU A 98 -34.07 -23.88 34.77
N GLY A 99 -33.25 -24.33 33.81
CA GLY A 99 -32.64 -25.67 33.84
C GLY A 99 -33.62 -26.84 33.70
N THR A 100 -34.88 -26.56 33.31
CA THR A 100 -35.96 -27.56 33.23
C THR A 100 -35.76 -28.55 32.09
N LEU A 101 -35.06 -28.16 31.02
CA LEU A 101 -34.74 -29.05 29.91
C LEU A 101 -33.82 -30.21 30.32
N TRP A 102 -32.76 -29.92 31.06
CA TRP A 102 -31.88 -30.96 31.61
C TRP A 102 -32.66 -31.81 32.62
N ARG A 103 -33.55 -31.17 33.41
CA ARG A 103 -34.35 -31.84 34.43
C ARG A 103 -35.24 -32.95 33.86
N ASN A 104 -36.00 -32.60 32.84
CA ASN A 104 -36.92 -33.51 32.20
C ASN A 104 -36.20 -34.62 31.40
N SER A 105 -34.96 -34.37 30.96
CA SER A 105 -34.16 -35.37 30.23
C SER A 105 -33.64 -36.49 31.14
N TRP A 106 -33.24 -36.18 32.38
CA TRP A 106 -32.77 -37.21 33.32
C TRP A 106 -33.93 -37.99 33.94
N GLU A 107 -35.09 -37.38 34.22
CA GLU A 107 -36.28 -38.08 34.72
C GLU A 107 -36.79 -39.14 33.73
N LYS A 108 -36.74 -38.84 32.43
CA LYS A 108 -37.09 -39.80 31.37
C LYS A 108 -36.12 -40.97 31.24
N VAL A 109 -34.87 -40.80 31.64
CA VAL A 109 -33.83 -41.86 31.60
C VAL A 109 -33.80 -42.65 32.90
N ALA A 110 -34.21 -42.05 34.02
CA ALA A 110 -34.20 -42.66 35.36
C ALA A 110 -35.52 -43.37 35.73
N SER A 111 -36.55 -43.30 34.88
CA SER A 111 -37.78 -44.07 35.05
C SER A 111 -37.61 -45.47 34.43
N PRO A 112 -37.72 -46.58 35.19
CA PRO A 112 -37.65 -47.95 34.66
C PRO A 112 -38.84 -48.32 33.77
#